data_AF-A0A0K2GCI6-F1
#
_entry.id   AF-A0A0K2GCI6-F1
#
_cell.length_a   1.000
_cell.length_b   1.000
_cell.length_c   1.000
_cell.angle_alpha   90.00
_cell.angle_beta   90.00
_cell.angle_gamma   90.00
#
_symmetry.space_group_name_H-M   'P 1'
#
loop_
_entity.id
_entity.type
_entity.pdbx_description
1 polymer ?
#
loop_
_entity_poly.entity_id
_entity_poly.type
_entity_poly.pdbx_seq_one_letter_code
_entity_poly.pdbx_strand_id
1 'polypeptide(L)'
;MTEPRDALQQVRQWVEKAEHDLRNAEHTLTIRDEDCPFDTVCFHAQQCVEKYLKGWLASRQLDAPRSHDLVVLLNLALAAGPRPQSARRATPESLHHRSPISRGLGPD
;
A
#
# COMPACT_ATOMS: atom_id res chain seq x y z
N MET A 1 19.68 8.37 3.14
CA MET A 1 18.65 7.93 4.10
C MET A 1 17.52 8.94 4.00
N THR A 2 16.34 8.53 3.56
CA THR A 2 15.19 9.43 3.39
C THR A 2 14.50 9.60 4.73
N GLU A 3 14.33 10.85 5.18
CA GLU A 3 13.72 11.12 6.48
C GLU A 3 12.24 10.64 6.51
N PRO A 4 11.68 10.27 7.68
CA PRO A 4 10.32 9.74 7.75
C PRO A 4 9.24 10.69 7.22
N ARG A 5 9.45 12.00 7.32
CA ARG A 5 8.53 13.01 6.76
C ARG A 5 8.56 13.05 5.23
N ASP A 6 9.75 12.85 4.66
CA ASP A 6 9.96 12.84 3.21
C ASP A 6 9.34 11.58 2.58
N ALA A 7 9.45 10.44 3.27
CA ALA A 7 8.80 9.20 2.84
C ALA A 7 7.27 9.34 2.79
N LEU A 8 6.65 9.97 3.81
CA LEU A 8 5.19 10.23 3.80
C LEU A 8 4.78 11.19 2.67
N GLN A 9 5.58 12.21 2.39
CA GLN A 9 5.33 13.11 1.26
C GLN A 9 5.42 12.38 -0.08
N GLN A 10 6.43 11.53 -0.25
CA GLN A 10 6.62 10.72 -1.45
C GLN A 10 5.45 9.75 -1.67
N VAL A 11 4.97 9.09 -0.60
CA VAL A 11 3.77 8.24 -0.65
C VAL A 11 2.56 9.04 -1.13
N ARG A 12 2.32 10.23 -0.56
CA ARG A 12 1.19 11.09 -0.95
C ARG A 12 1.26 11.48 -2.41
N GLN A 13 2.44 11.87 -2.90
CA GLN A 13 2.65 12.23 -4.31
C GLN A 13 2.36 11.06 -5.26
N TRP A 14 2.74 9.84 -4.89
CA TRP A 14 2.43 8.66 -5.69
C TRP A 14 0.94 8.36 -5.72
N VAL A 15 0.28 8.42 -4.56
CA VAL A 15 -1.17 8.22 -4.45
C VAL A 15 -1.92 9.27 -5.26
N GLU A 16 -1.58 10.55 -5.11
CA GLU A 16 -2.22 11.63 -5.86
C GLU A 16 -2.11 11.41 -7.39
N LYS A 17 -0.93 11.03 -7.88
CA LYS A 17 -0.75 10.71 -9.30
C LYS A 17 -1.57 9.50 -9.73
N ALA A 18 -1.62 8.43 -8.93
CA ALA A 18 -2.43 7.24 -9.24
C ALA A 18 -3.93 7.57 -9.34
N GLU A 19 -4.43 8.39 -8.42
CA GLU A 19 -5.81 8.88 -8.43
C GLU A 19 -6.10 9.75 -9.66
N HIS A 20 -5.11 10.49 -10.18
CA HIS A 20 -5.27 11.25 -11.42
C HIS A 20 -5.45 10.33 -12.62
N ASP A 21 -4.67 9.25 -12.70
CA ASP A 21 -4.87 8.25 -13.76
C ASP A 21 -6.21 7.52 -13.63
N LEU A 22 -6.62 7.17 -12.41
CA LEU A 22 -7.93 6.56 -12.20
C LEU A 22 -9.06 7.45 -12.73
N ARG A 23 -9.07 8.74 -12.34
CA ARG A 23 -10.08 9.69 -12.83
C ARG A 23 -10.04 9.86 -14.34
N ASN A 24 -8.85 9.84 -14.96
CA ASN A 24 -8.73 9.91 -16.42
C ASN A 24 -9.30 8.67 -17.09
N ALA A 25 -9.03 7.47 -16.57
CA ALA A 25 -9.59 6.22 -17.09
C ALA A 25 -11.12 6.21 -16.96
N GLU A 26 -11.65 6.56 -15.77
CA GLU A 26 -13.08 6.66 -15.50
C GLU A 26 -13.77 7.69 -16.41
N HIS A 27 -13.18 8.87 -16.57
CA HIS A 27 -13.73 9.90 -17.45
C HIS A 27 -13.75 9.44 -18.92
N THR A 28 -12.67 8.80 -19.37
CA THR A 28 -12.56 8.29 -20.74
C THR A 28 -13.59 7.18 -21.01
N LEU A 29 -13.88 6.34 -20.02
CA LEU A 29 -14.93 5.33 -20.08
C LEU A 29 -16.35 5.92 -20.19
N THR A 30 -16.56 7.21 -19.95
CA THR A 30 -17.87 7.85 -20.15
C THR A 30 -18.16 8.19 -21.62
N ILE A 31 -17.16 8.12 -22.49
CA ILE A 31 -17.33 8.27 -23.94
C ILE A 31 -18.13 7.06 -24.46
N ARG A 32 -19.06 7.29 -25.38
CA ARG A 32 -19.93 6.24 -25.94
C ARG A 32 -19.11 5.05 -26.43
N ASP A 33 -19.61 3.84 -26.17
CA ASP A 33 -18.89 2.58 -26.44
C ASP A 33 -18.30 2.46 -27.87
N GLU A 34 -18.97 3.01 -28.89
CA GLU A 34 -18.49 2.98 -30.29
C GLU A 34 -17.28 3.89 -30.57
N ASP A 35 -17.10 4.94 -29.76
CA ASP A 35 -16.05 5.95 -29.89
C ASP A 35 -15.05 5.92 -28.71
N CYS A 36 -15.23 5.00 -27.74
CA CYS A 36 -14.43 4.97 -26.53
C CYS A 36 -12.98 4.54 -26.85
N PRO A 37 -11.97 5.36 -26.52
CA PRO A 37 -10.57 5.01 -26.74
C PRO A 37 -10.08 4.08 -25.62
N PHE A 38 -10.40 2.79 -25.76
CA PHE A 38 -10.05 1.77 -24.76
C PHE A 38 -8.55 1.60 -24.53
N ASP A 39 -7.72 1.91 -25.52
CA ASP A 39 -6.26 1.95 -25.38
C ASP A 39 -5.83 3.00 -24.33
N THR A 40 -6.46 4.17 -24.36
CA THR A 40 -6.24 5.27 -23.40
C THR A 40 -6.74 4.90 -22.01
N VAL A 41 -7.90 4.24 -21.91
CA VAL A 41 -8.42 3.69 -20.65
C VAL A 41 -7.42 2.70 -20.04
N CYS A 42 -6.98 1.72 -20.83
CA CYS A 42 -6.02 0.70 -20.39
C CYS A 42 -4.67 1.29 -19.98
N PHE A 43 -4.19 2.29 -20.72
CA PHE A 43 -2.96 3.02 -20.37
C PHE A 43 -3.07 3.68 -19.00
N HIS A 44 -4.13 4.43 -18.74
CA HIS A 44 -4.32 5.08 -17.45
C HIS A 44 -4.57 4.06 -16.32
N ALA A 45 -5.31 2.97 -16.58
CA ALA A 45 -5.48 1.90 -15.61
C ALA A 45 -4.13 1.25 -15.21
N GLN A 46 -3.26 0.94 -16.18
CA GLN A 46 -1.92 0.40 -15.91
C GLN A 46 -1.07 1.39 -15.10
N GLN A 47 -1.08 2.67 -15.49
CA GLN A 47 -0.34 3.73 -14.81
C GLN A 47 -0.83 3.93 -13.36
N CYS A 48 -2.13 3.87 -13.13
CA CYS A 48 -2.73 3.91 -11.80
C CYS A 48 -2.16 2.82 -10.89
N VAL A 49 -2.18 1.56 -11.35
CA VAL A 49 -1.63 0.42 -10.60
C VAL A 49 -0.13 0.60 -10.35
N GLU A 50 0.63 1.01 -11.37
CA GLU A 50 2.07 1.26 -11.26
C GLU A 50 2.38 2.26 -10.14
N LYS A 51 1.70 3.41 -10.15
CA LYS A 51 1.91 4.49 -9.18
C LYS A 51 1.49 4.08 -7.77
N TYR A 52 0.43 3.30 -7.61
CA TYR A 52 0.08 2.73 -6.31
C TYR A 52 1.14 1.78 -5.76
N LEU A 53 1.68 0.89 -6.61
CA LEU A 53 2.77 -0.01 -6.20
C LEU A 53 4.02 0.79 -5.80
N LYS A 54 4.37 1.85 -6.53
CA LYS A 54 5.48 2.75 -6.18
C LYS A 54 5.23 3.50 -4.87
N GLY A 55 4.01 3.96 -4.63
CA GLY A 55 3.59 4.53 -3.35
C GLY A 55 3.67 3.53 -2.19
N TRP A 56 3.31 2.27 -2.43
CA TRP A 56 3.45 1.20 -1.44
C TRP A 56 4.91 0.95 -1.07
N LEU A 57 5.80 0.84 -2.06
CA LEU A 57 7.25 0.70 -1.83
C LEU A 57 7.82 1.88 -1.05
N ALA A 58 7.44 3.11 -1.41
CA ALA A 58 7.84 4.32 -0.69
C ALA A 58 7.36 4.30 0.78
N SER A 59 6.17 3.73 1.05
CA SER A 59 5.67 3.57 2.42
C SER A 59 6.51 2.64 3.28
N ARG A 60 7.37 1.84 2.64
CA ARG A 60 8.36 0.94 3.25
C ARG A 60 9.77 1.48 3.21
N GLN A 61 9.94 2.76 2.85
CA GLN A 61 11.24 3.39 2.68
C GLN A 61 12.10 2.64 1.64
N LEU A 62 11.45 1.98 0.68
CA LEU A 62 12.08 1.35 -0.47
C LEU A 62 11.98 2.28 -1.66
N ASP A 63 13.10 2.49 -2.34
CA ASP A 63 13.11 3.24 -3.59
C ASP A 63 12.39 2.44 -4.67
N ALA A 64 11.38 3.07 -5.28
CA ALA A 64 10.71 2.51 -6.43
C ALA A 64 11.66 2.48 -7.64
N PRO A 65 11.89 1.33 -8.28
CA PRO A 65 12.73 1.28 -9.47
C PRO A 65 12.11 2.11 -10.59
N ARG A 66 12.97 2.64 -11.48
CA ARG A 66 12.54 3.23 -12.76
C ARG A 66 12.16 2.13 -13.75
N SER A 67 11.11 1.39 -13.41
CA SER A 67 10.49 0.36 -14.23
C SER A 67 9.01 0.68 -14.46
N HIS A 68 8.52 0.30 -15.64
CA HIS A 68 7.11 0.28 -16.00
C HIS A 68 6.51 -1.14 -15.95
N ASP A 69 7.30 -2.12 -15.53
CA ASP A 69 6.88 -3.51 -15.41
C ASP A 69 6.11 -3.73 -14.10
N LEU A 70 4.79 -3.95 -14.22
CA LEU A 70 3.91 -4.21 -13.09
C LEU A 70 4.26 -5.51 -12.34
N VAL A 71 4.75 -6.54 -13.04
CA VAL A 71 5.12 -7.82 -12.41
C VAL A 71 6.33 -7.61 -11.50
N VAL A 72 7.32 -6.85 -11.97
CA VAL A 72 8.49 -6.49 -11.15
C VAL A 72 8.07 -5.69 -9.91
N LEU A 73 7.23 -4.67 -10.09
CA LEU A 73 6.77 -3.83 -8.97
C LEU A 73 5.92 -4.62 -7.97
N LEU A 74 5.05 -5.51 -8.44
CA LEU A 74 4.22 -6.37 -7.60
C LEU A 74 5.09 -7.33 -6.79
N ASN A 75 6.07 -7.99 -7.42
CA ASN A 75 6.99 -8.89 -6.73
C ASN A 75 7.78 -8.17 -5.64
N LEU A 76 8.24 -6.95 -5.88
CA LEU A 76 8.90 -6.13 -4.86
C LEU A 76 7.93 -5.76 -3.71
N ALA A 77 6.69 -5.39 -4.05
CA ALA A 77 5.68 -5.06 -3.05
C ALA A 77 5.31 -6.25 -2.15
N LEU A 78 5.24 -7.45 -2.72
CA LEU A 78 5.00 -8.70 -1.99
C LEU A 78 6.20 -9.06 -1.10
N ALA A 79 7.43 -8.93 -1.62
CA ALA A 79 8.65 -9.17 -0.86
C ALA A 79 8.80 -8.21 0.34
N ALA A 80 8.28 -6.99 0.23
CA ALA A 80 8.26 -6.02 1.32
C ALA A 80 7.26 -6.35 2.45
N GLY A 81 6.40 -7.38 2.28
CA GLY A 81 5.42 -7.84 3.26
C GLY A 81 4.21 -6.90 3.42
N PRO A 82 3.34 -7.08 4.42
CA PRO A 82 2.18 -6.22 4.70
C PRO A 82 2.55 -4.91 5.40
N ARG A 83 1.78 -3.83 5.20
CA ARG A 83 2.08 -2.51 5.81
C ARG A 83 2.26 -2.70 7.31
N PRO A 84 3.35 -2.20 7.93
CA PRO A 84 3.43 -2.20 9.37
C PRO A 84 2.19 -1.45 9.84
N GLN A 85 1.29 -2.16 10.51
CA GLN A 85 0.19 -1.51 11.21
C GLN A 85 0.90 -0.58 12.16
N SER A 86 0.74 0.74 11.98
CA SER A 86 1.18 1.71 12.97
C SER A 86 0.72 1.15 14.29
N ALA A 87 1.66 0.80 15.18
CA ALA A 87 1.36 0.11 16.42
C ALA A 87 0.10 0.76 16.98
N ARG A 88 -1.03 0.02 16.97
CA ARG A 88 -2.26 0.51 17.59
C ARG A 88 -1.79 1.01 18.93
N ARG A 89 -1.91 2.33 19.18
CA ARG A 89 -1.51 2.95 20.44
C ARG A 89 -1.93 1.98 21.51
N ALA A 90 -0.97 1.33 22.17
CA ALA A 90 -1.28 0.23 23.07
C ALA A 90 -2.27 0.83 24.07
N THR A 91 -3.54 0.47 23.94
CA THR A 91 -4.51 0.79 24.96
C THR A 91 -4.00 0.04 26.19
N PRO A 92 -3.93 0.68 27.38
CA PRO A 92 -3.43 0.01 28.59
C PRO A 92 -4.19 -1.27 28.96
N GLU A 93 -5.30 -1.57 28.27
CA GLU A 93 -6.25 -2.61 28.62
C GLU A 93 -5.85 -4.04 28.23
N SER A 94 -4.79 -4.26 27.45
CA SER A 94 -4.44 -5.63 27.03
C SER A 94 -3.59 -6.44 28.04
N LEU A 95 -3.32 -5.89 29.23
CA LEU A 95 -2.57 -6.60 30.29
C LEU A 95 -3.43 -7.31 31.33
N HIS A 96 -4.78 -7.26 31.27
CA HIS A 96 -5.62 -7.74 32.37
C HIS A 96 -6.41 -9.03 32.15
N HIS A 97 -6.14 -9.82 31.12
CA HIS A 97 -6.77 -11.15 31.07
C HIS A 97 -5.87 -12.26 30.54
N ARG A 98 -4.96 -12.71 31.40
CA ARG A 98 -4.78 -14.15 31.69
C ARG A 98 -4.53 -14.32 33.19
N SER A 99 -5.56 -14.80 33.88
CA SER A 99 -5.55 -15.11 35.30
C SER A 99 -4.45 -16.14 35.65
N PRO A 100 -3.99 -16.15 36.92
CA PRO A 100 -2.94 -17.06 37.38
C PRO A 100 -3.51 -18.48 37.55
N ILE A 101 -2.81 -19.48 37.00
CA ILE A 101 -3.05 -20.86 37.42
C ILE A 101 -2.41 -21.02 38.79
N SER A 102 -3.26 -21.11 39.81
CA SER A 102 -2.91 -21.38 41.19
C SER A 102 -2.12 -22.68 41.33
N ARG A 103 -1.12 -22.62 42.21
CA ARG A 103 -0.40 -23.74 42.83
C ARG A 103 -1.36 -24.78 43.44
N GLY A 104 -1.07 -26.06 43.24
CA GLY A 104 -1.01 -27.07 44.32
C GLY A 104 0.38 -27.71 44.24
N LEU A 105 1.27 -27.69 45.25
CA LEU A 105 1.25 -28.48 46.50
C LEU A 105 0.90 -29.95 46.20
N GLY A 106 1.77 -30.96 46.35
CA GLY A 106 3.07 -31.08 47.01
C GLY A 106 3.79 -32.38 46.57
N PRO A 107 4.83 -32.84 47.31
CA PRO A 107 5.81 -33.84 46.86
C PRO A 107 5.47 -35.28 47.27
N ASP A 108 5.88 -36.25 46.45
CA ASP A 108 6.71 -37.43 46.79
C ASP A 108 7.09 -38.19 45.50
#